data_AF-A0ABD5TCH1-F1
#
_entry.id   AF-A0ABD5TCH1-F1
#
_cell.length_a   1.000
_cell.length_b   1.000
_cell.length_c   1.000
_cell.angle_alpha   90.00
_cell.angle_beta   90.00
_cell.angle_gamma   90.00
#
_symmetry.space_group_name_H-M   'P 1'
#
loop_
_entity.id
_entity.type
_entity.pdbx_description
1 polymer ?
#
loop_
_entity_poly.entity_id
_entity_poly.type
_entity_poly.pdbx_seq_one_letter_code
_entity_poly.pdbx_strand_id
1 'polypeptide(L)'
;MSLRHLGATAFAAGLFVCVLSAVTFGVAWGGTEVFCPGPRRLLEYALVGIEGIPPTVRYTDGCNEFVLSPLVQWSGLAAAVGLVLAAAGQATAE
;
A
#
# COMPACT_ATOMS: atom_id res chain seq x y z
N MET A 1 -24.24 3.77 14.99
CA MET A 1 -23.05 4.65 14.89
C MET A 1 -23.22 5.54 13.67
N SER A 2 -22.93 6.84 13.74
CA SER A 2 -22.99 7.68 12.54
C SER A 2 -21.84 7.39 11.58
N LEU A 3 -22.06 7.61 10.28
CA LEU A 3 -21.07 7.36 9.20
C LEU A 3 -19.71 8.03 9.51
N ARG A 4 -19.77 9.24 10.06
CA ARG A 4 -18.65 10.00 10.58
C ARG A 4 -17.81 9.25 11.61
N HIS A 5 -18.45 8.64 12.63
CA HIS A 5 -17.72 7.90 13.66
C HIS A 5 -17.11 6.62 13.10
N LEU A 6 -17.85 5.91 12.24
CA LEU A 6 -17.36 4.70 11.58
C LEU A 6 -16.14 5.00 10.70
N GLY A 7 -16.21 6.06 9.89
CA GLY A 7 -15.08 6.54 9.10
C GLY A 7 -13.88 6.94 9.94
N ALA A 8 -14.08 7.71 11.01
CA ALA A 8 -13.00 8.13 11.92
C ALA A 8 -12.31 6.92 12.58
N THR A 9 -13.08 5.92 13.01
CA THR A 9 -12.51 4.69 13.58
C THR A 9 -11.73 3.87 12.55
N ALA A 10 -12.25 3.74 11.33
CA ALA A 10 -11.55 3.05 10.25
C ALA A 10 -10.27 3.77 9.83
N PHE A 11 -10.30 5.11 9.79
CA PHE A 11 -9.12 5.94 9.55
C PHE A 11 -8.04 5.70 10.60
N ALA A 12 -8.39 5.84 11.88
CA ALA A 12 -7.44 5.68 12.98
C ALA A 12 -6.86 4.27 13.05
N ALA A 13 -7.71 3.24 12.94
CA ALA A 13 -7.26 1.85 12.98
C ALA A 13 -6.38 1.50 11.77
N GLY A 14 -6.79 1.91 10.57
CA GLY A 14 -6.00 1.69 9.35
C GLY A 14 -4.65 2.39 9.42
N LEU A 15 -4.61 3.65 9.84
CA LEU A 15 -3.38 4.43 9.96
C LEU A 15 -2.44 3.81 11.02
N PHE A 16 -2.99 3.40 12.16
CA PHE A 16 -2.22 2.77 13.23
C PHE A 16 -1.55 1.47 12.75
N VAL A 17 -2.31 0.58 12.13
CA VAL A 17 -1.78 -0.68 11.57
C VAL A 17 -0.76 -0.40 10.46
N CYS A 18 -1.01 0.61 9.62
CA CYS A 18 -0.10 1.01 8.55
C CYS A 18 1.25 1.47 9.09
N VAL A 19 1.25 2.39 10.04
CA VAL A 19 2.47 2.92 10.66
C VAL A 19 3.23 1.81 11.39
N LEU A 20 2.53 0.99 12.17
CA LEU A 20 3.17 -0.14 12.84
C LEU A 20 3.83 -1.09 11.85
N SER A 21 3.10 -1.51 10.81
CA SER A 21 3.60 -2.44 9.80
C SER A 21 4.79 -1.86 9.04
N ALA A 22 4.73 -0.58 8.69
CA ALA A 22 5.82 0.12 8.01
C ALA A 22 7.09 0.17 8.86
N VAL A 23 6.97 0.40 10.17
CA VAL A 23 8.11 0.46 11.08
C VAL A 23 8.67 -0.93 11.39
N THR A 24 7.81 -1.94 11.58
CA THR A 24 8.26 -3.28 12.00
C THR A 24 8.77 -4.13 10.85
N PHE A 25 8.17 -4.02 9.67
CA PHE A 25 8.46 -4.90 8.52
C PHE A 25 9.00 -4.16 7.30
N GLY A 26 8.98 -2.82 7.32
CA GLY A 26 9.28 -2.02 6.14
C GLY A 26 8.09 -1.87 5.20
N VAL A 27 8.18 -0.87 4.32
CA VAL A 27 7.12 -0.56 3.34
C VAL A 27 7.24 -1.37 2.05
N ALA A 28 8.44 -1.89 1.78
CA ALA A 28 8.77 -2.67 0.61
C ALA A 28 9.93 -3.61 0.94
N TRP A 29 10.00 -4.73 0.22
CA TRP A 29 11.17 -5.59 0.18
C TRP A 29 11.62 -5.75 -1.26
N GLY A 30 12.92 -5.84 -1.46
CA GLY A 30 13.50 -5.96 -2.79
C GLY A 30 14.64 -6.97 -2.83
N GLY A 31 14.81 -7.57 -4.00
CA GLY A 31 15.94 -8.41 -4.35
C GLY A 31 16.74 -7.77 -5.47
N THR A 32 18.06 -7.84 -5.37
CA THR A 32 18.98 -7.34 -6.39
C THR A 32 19.58 -8.52 -7.14
N GLU A 33 19.41 -8.59 -8.46
CA GLU A 33 20.14 -9.60 -9.24
C GLU A 33 21.61 -9.18 -9.39
N VAL A 34 22.53 -10.03 -8.90
CA VAL A 34 23.98 -9.77 -8.94
C VAL A 34 24.53 -9.73 -10.37
N PHE A 35 23.87 -10.44 -11.30
CA PHE A 35 24.24 -10.47 -12.71
C PHE A 35 23.03 -10.11 -13.56
N CYS A 36 23.01 -8.87 -14.06
CA CYS A 36 21.91 -8.32 -14.86
C CYS A 36 22.37 -8.03 -16.30
N PRO A 37 22.43 -9.06 -17.17
CA PRO A 37 22.85 -8.89 -18.57
C PRO A 37 21.67 -8.49 -19.49
N GLY A 38 21.95 -7.65 -20.49
CA GLY A 38 21.08 -7.49 -21.67
C GLY A 38 19.87 -6.53 -21.54
N PRO A 39 18.84 -6.70 -22.41
CA PRO A 39 17.80 -5.70 -22.70
C PRO A 39 16.78 -5.45 -21.57
N ARG A 40 16.88 -6.13 -20.42
CA ARG A 40 16.06 -5.83 -19.22
C ARG A 40 16.28 -4.41 -18.69
N ARG A 41 17.43 -3.80 -18.97
CA ARG A 41 17.67 -2.37 -18.76
C ARG A 41 16.76 -1.45 -19.57
N LEU A 42 15.96 -1.91 -20.54
CA LEU A 42 15.05 -1.04 -21.31
C LEU A 42 13.62 -1.03 -20.73
N LEU A 43 13.33 -1.91 -19.77
CA LEU A 43 12.09 -1.94 -18.97
C LEU A 43 12.29 -1.16 -17.66
N GLU A 44 12.95 0.00 -17.72
CA GLU A 44 13.54 0.71 -16.56
C GLU A 44 12.55 1.02 -15.43
N TYR A 45 11.24 1.00 -15.66
CA TYR A 45 10.22 1.10 -14.62
C TYR A 45 8.93 0.38 -15.07
N ALA A 46 8.88 -0.94 -14.90
CA ALA A 46 7.72 -1.73 -15.29
C ALA A 46 6.95 -2.24 -14.05
N LEU A 47 5.63 -2.03 -14.04
CA LEU A 47 4.72 -2.79 -13.19
C LEU A 47 4.75 -4.24 -13.67
N VAL A 48 5.35 -5.13 -12.88
CA VAL A 48 5.55 -6.53 -13.26
C VAL A 48 4.27 -7.32 -13.06
N GLY A 49 3.50 -6.98 -12.03
CA GLY A 49 2.21 -7.61 -11.79
C GLY A 49 1.63 -7.31 -10.42
N ILE A 50 0.49 -7.96 -10.15
CA ILE A 50 -0.16 -8.02 -8.85
C ILE A 50 -0.10 -9.49 -8.42
N GLU A 51 0.50 -9.77 -7.26
CA GLU A 51 0.72 -11.13 -6.76
C GLU A 51 0.28 -11.27 -5.29
N GLY A 52 0.08 -12.52 -4.84
CA GLY A 52 -0.19 -12.84 -3.43
C GLY A 52 -1.66 -12.70 -2.98
N ILE A 53 -1.92 -13.14 -1.75
CA ILE A 53 -3.19 -12.94 -1.04
C ILE A 53 -2.84 -12.38 0.37
N PRO A 54 -3.20 -11.14 0.69
CA PRO A 54 -3.93 -10.19 -0.15
C PRO A 54 -3.04 -9.63 -1.28
N PRO A 55 -3.64 -9.12 -2.38
CA PRO A 55 -2.89 -8.69 -3.56
C PRO A 55 -1.87 -7.61 -3.21
N THR A 56 -0.64 -7.73 -3.72
CA THR A 56 0.40 -6.72 -3.60
C THR A 56 1.00 -6.37 -4.97
N VAL A 57 1.52 -5.15 -5.06
CA VAL A 57 2.13 -4.60 -6.28
C VAL A 57 3.60 -4.95 -6.34
N ARG A 58 4.03 -5.44 -7.51
CA ARG A 58 5.42 -5.77 -7.81
C ARG A 58 5.92 -4.89 -8.95
N TYR A 59 7.04 -4.21 -8.73
CA TYR A 59 7.67 -3.34 -9.72
C TYR A 59 9.15 -3.68 -9.89
N THR A 60 9.67 -3.43 -11.08
CA THR A 60 11.10 -3.57 -11.38
C THR A 60 11.65 -2.27 -11.90
N ASP A 61 12.90 -1.99 -11.53
CA ASP A 61 13.71 -0.92 -12.13
C ASP A 61 14.66 -1.44 -13.22
N GLY A 62 14.43 -2.69 -13.67
CA GLY A 62 15.21 -3.42 -14.66
C GLY A 62 16.10 -4.51 -14.04
N CYS A 63 16.86 -4.20 -12.99
CA CYS A 63 17.80 -5.16 -12.36
C CYS A 63 17.43 -5.50 -10.91
N ASN A 64 16.59 -4.69 -10.28
CA ASN A 64 16.01 -4.96 -8.98
C ASN A 64 14.53 -5.26 -9.14
N GLU A 65 14.05 -6.16 -8.30
CA GLU A 65 12.63 -6.41 -8.14
C GLU A 65 12.21 -5.98 -6.75
N PHE A 66 11.10 -5.25 -6.68
CA PHE A 66 10.54 -4.76 -5.44
C PHE A 66 9.09 -5.22 -5.32
N VAL A 67 8.73 -5.63 -4.12
CA VAL A 67 7.36 -5.97 -3.75
C VAL A 67 6.97 -5.05 -2.61
N LEU A 68 5.81 -4.41 -2.73
CA LEU A 68 5.27 -3.57 -1.67
C LEU A 68 4.68 -4.43 -0.54
N SER A 69 4.71 -3.92 0.68
CA SER A 69 4.11 -4.63 1.82
C SER A 69 2.57 -4.62 1.70
N PRO A 70 1.90 -5.78 1.57
CA PRO A 70 0.45 -5.84 1.49
C PRO A 70 -0.18 -5.28 2.77
N LEU A 71 0.41 -5.54 3.93
CA LEU A 71 -0.07 -5.00 5.21
C LEU A 71 -0.11 -3.47 5.17
N VAL A 72 0.97 -2.83 4.71
CA VAL A 72 1.05 -1.37 4.58
C VAL A 72 0.06 -0.85 3.53
N GLN A 73 -0.03 -1.51 2.37
CA GLN A 73 -0.96 -1.10 1.31
C GLN A 73 -2.43 -1.16 1.74
N TRP A 74 -2.87 -2.30 2.28
CA TRP A 74 -4.28 -2.52 2.62
C TRP A 74 -4.71 -1.72 3.86
N SER A 75 -3.83 -1.58 4.85
CA SER A 75 -4.12 -0.72 6.01
C SER A 75 -4.09 0.77 5.64
N GLY A 76 -3.20 1.19 4.74
CA GLY A 76 -3.20 2.53 4.15
C GLY A 76 -4.47 2.81 3.35
N LEU A 77 -4.94 1.85 2.54
CA LEU A 77 -6.21 1.96 1.82
C LEU A 77 -7.40 2.06 2.79
N ALA A 78 -7.42 1.22 3.83
CA ALA A 78 -8.45 1.29 4.87
C ALA A 78 -8.46 2.67 5.57
N ALA A 79 -7.27 3.24 5.82
CA ALA A 79 -7.15 4.58 6.36
C ALA A 79 -7.77 5.62 5.40
N ALA A 80 -7.38 5.61 4.12
CA ALA A 80 -7.88 6.53 3.12
C ALA A 80 -9.42 6.44 2.96
N VAL A 81 -9.97 5.23 2.89
CA VAL A 81 -11.42 5.00 2.83
C VAL A 81 -12.10 5.51 4.11
N GLY A 82 -11.53 5.23 5.28
CA GLY A 82 -12.02 5.75 6.55
C GLY A 82 -12.09 7.28 6.58
N LEU A 83 -11.06 7.96 6.06
CA LEU A 83 -11.02 9.41 5.95
C LEU A 83 -12.15 9.94 5.04
N VAL A 84 -12.34 9.33 3.88
CA VAL A 84 -13.42 9.70 2.95
C VAL A 84 -14.79 9.50 3.59
N LEU A 85 -15.02 8.38 4.27
CA LEU A 85 -16.28 8.11 4.97
C LEU A 85 -16.51 9.09 6.13
N ALA A 86 -15.46 9.46 6.85
CA ALA A 86 -15.53 10.46 7.91
C ALA A 86 -15.93 11.82 7.34
N ALA A 87 -15.28 12.25 6.26
CA ALA A 87 -15.56 13.52 5.59
C ALA A 87 -16.98 13.55 4.99
N ALA A 88 -17.40 12.49 4.29
CA ALA A 88 -18.76 12.36 3.77
C ALA A 88 -19.79 12.41 4.90
N GLY A 89 -19.55 11.69 5.99
CA GLY A 89 -20.43 11.69 7.15
C GLY A 89 -20.48 13.03 7.91
N GLN A 90 -19.49 13.90 7.76
CA GLN A 90 -19.56 15.28 8.24
C GLN A 90 -20.39 16.15 7.28
N ALA A 91 -20.17 16.01 5.97
CA ALA A 91 -20.86 16.79 4.95
C ALA A 91 -22.37 16.51 4.87
N THR A 92 -22.81 15.29 5.20
CA THR A 92 -24.23 14.91 5.21
C THR A 92 -24.89 15.05 6.59
N ALA A 93 -24.17 15.58 7.59
CA ALA A 93 -24.72 15.80 8.93
C ALA A 93 -25.38 17.19 9.09
N GLU A 94 -25.48 17.95 8.00
CA GLU A 94 -26.27 19.18 7.87
C GLU A 94 -27.73 18.90 7.51
#